data_AF-A0A8T1SID0-F1
#
_entry.id   AF-A0A8T1SID0-F1
#
_cell.length_a   1.000
_cell.length_b   1.000
_cell.length_c   1.000
_cell.angle_alpha   90.00
_cell.angle_beta   90.00
_cell.angle_gamma   90.00
#
_symmetry.space_group_name_H-M   'P 1'
#
loop_
_entity.id
_entity.type
_entity.pdbx_description
1 polymer ?
#
loop_
_entity_poly.entity_id
_entity_poly.type
_entity_poly.pdbx_seq_one_letter_code
_entity_poly.pdbx_strand_id
1 'polypeptide(L)'
;MSRGYQPILPAASRYLQEKWDKAAYRQHRSKVDSASPAVDTQGPQTPSHLQLNLKRMQLDRERQAVRERDDCVRSARLVAIVQSRGRVDNWNSYSVRSLSNERRRRELAQIGVENQRLAGRLRQQQSEYAREPWERVELIRNGIARYPRGLRAPQVTGCQGGRGEKGPSCLAPAPGAAWARQRLSRC
;
A
#
# COMPACT_ATOMS: atom_id res chain seq x y z
N MET A 1 -41.15 74.01 48.79
CA MET A 1 -42.58 74.13 49.15
C MET A 1 -43.27 72.83 48.77
N SER A 2 -43.68 72.02 49.75
CA SER A 2 -44.37 70.74 49.49
C SER A 2 -45.86 71.01 49.29
N ARG A 3 -46.36 70.83 48.06
CA ARG A 3 -47.78 71.04 47.74
C ARG A 3 -48.58 69.85 48.27
N GLY A 4 -49.51 70.11 49.19
CA GLY A 4 -50.43 69.09 49.71
C GLY A 4 -51.38 68.57 48.64
N TYR A 5 -51.99 67.41 48.90
CA TYR A 5 -52.97 66.80 48.01
C TYR A 5 -54.14 67.74 47.72
N GLN A 6 -54.41 68.01 46.43
CA GLN A 6 -55.49 68.85 45.95
C GLN A 6 -56.47 67.98 45.14
N PRO A 7 -57.68 67.72 45.67
CA PRO A 7 -58.68 66.95 44.93
C PRO A 7 -59.24 67.76 43.77
N ILE A 8 -59.60 67.06 42.69
CA ILE A 8 -60.14 67.67 41.46
C ILE A 8 -61.59 68.13 41.67
N LEU A 9 -62.33 67.41 42.52
CA LEU A 9 -63.69 67.71 42.92
C LEU A 9 -63.72 68.20 44.38
N PRO A 10 -64.67 69.07 44.74
CA PRO A 10 -64.84 69.48 46.14
C PRO A 10 -65.22 68.25 46.98
N ALA A 11 -64.41 67.97 48.00
CA ALA A 11 -64.58 66.82 48.89
C ALA A 11 -64.68 67.29 50.35
N ALA A 12 -65.61 66.69 51.11
CA ALA A 12 -65.85 67.04 52.51
C ALA A 12 -64.62 66.75 53.41
N SER A 13 -63.83 65.72 53.10
CA SER A 13 -62.58 65.39 53.80
C SER A 13 -61.46 65.11 52.81
N ARG A 14 -60.44 65.99 52.80
CA ARG A 14 -59.29 65.88 51.88
C ARG A 14 -58.46 64.62 52.15
N TYR A 15 -58.32 64.22 53.41
CA TYR A 15 -57.53 63.05 53.80
C TYR A 15 -58.15 61.74 53.31
N LEU A 16 -59.48 61.62 53.43
CA LEU A 16 -60.19 60.44 52.95
C LEU A 16 -60.16 60.37 51.42
N GLN A 17 -60.34 61.51 50.75
CA GLN A 17 -60.25 61.60 49.31
C GLN A 17 -58.85 61.19 48.80
N GLU A 18 -57.77 61.63 49.45
CA GLU A 18 -56.40 61.23 49.11
C GLU A 18 -56.21 59.72 49.21
N LYS A 19 -56.73 59.08 50.26
CA LYS A 19 -56.64 57.63 50.44
C LYS A 19 -57.41 56.88 49.35
N TRP A 20 -58.61 57.34 49.00
CA TRP A 20 -59.43 56.72 47.96
C TRP A 20 -58.79 56.85 46.58
N ASP A 21 -58.29 58.04 46.22
CA ASP A 21 -57.61 58.25 44.96
C ASP A 21 -56.35 57.38 44.85
N LYS A 22 -55.56 57.28 45.93
CA LYS A 22 -54.40 56.37 45.98
C LYS A 22 -54.80 54.92 45.82
N ALA A 23 -55.90 54.48 46.43
CA ALA A 23 -56.40 53.12 46.31
C ALA A 23 -56.91 52.82 44.89
N ALA A 24 -57.69 53.73 44.31
CA ALA A 24 -58.19 53.62 42.94
C ALA A 24 -57.04 53.63 41.92
N TYR A 25 -56.04 54.48 42.13
CA TYR A 25 -54.82 54.51 41.31
C TYR A 25 -54.06 53.18 41.35
N ARG A 26 -53.88 52.62 42.55
CA ARG A 26 -53.22 51.30 42.73
C ARG A 26 -54.01 50.18 42.06
N GLN A 27 -55.33 50.19 42.19
CA GLN A 27 -56.19 49.20 41.52
C GLN A 27 -56.14 49.35 39.99
N HIS A 28 -56.16 50.58 39.48
CA HIS A 28 -56.00 50.84 38.04
C HIS A 28 -54.65 50.33 37.54
N ARG A 29 -53.56 50.68 38.22
CA ARG A 29 -52.21 50.20 37.88
C ARG A 29 -52.12 48.68 37.89
N SER A 30 -52.64 48.03 38.93
CA SER A 30 -52.69 46.57 38.99
C SER A 30 -53.45 45.97 37.80
N LYS A 31 -54.57 46.57 37.37
CA LYS A 31 -55.33 46.12 36.20
C LYS A 31 -54.54 46.31 34.90
N VAL A 32 -53.87 47.45 34.74
CA VAL A 32 -53.03 47.76 33.58
C VAL A 32 -51.85 46.79 33.50
N ASP A 33 -51.16 46.54 34.62
CA ASP A 33 -50.01 45.63 34.67
C ASP A 33 -50.43 44.16 34.43
N SER A 34 -51.64 43.78 34.89
CA SER A 34 -52.19 42.44 34.65
C SER A 34 -52.82 42.25 33.27
N ALA A 35 -53.03 43.32 32.51
CA ALA A 35 -53.69 43.25 31.21
C ALA A 35 -52.73 42.60 30.20
N SER A 36 -53.11 41.43 29.69
CA SER A 36 -52.39 40.80 28.59
C SER A 36 -52.57 41.60 27.29
N PRO A 37 -51.53 41.72 26.45
CA PRO A 37 -51.67 42.37 25.15
C PRO A 37 -52.71 41.64 24.29
N ALA A 38 -53.51 42.40 23.55
CA ALA A 38 -54.58 41.85 22.69
C ALA A 38 -54.05 41.11 21.46
N VAL A 39 -52.79 41.37 21.07
CA VAL A 39 -52.12 40.73 19.96
C VAL A 39 -50.90 40.01 20.50
N ASP A 40 -50.86 38.69 20.29
CA ASP A 40 -49.67 37.91 20.55
C ASP A 40 -48.61 38.25 19.49
N THR A 41 -47.48 38.77 19.93
CA THR A 41 -46.31 39.06 19.08
C THR A 41 -45.24 37.97 19.16
N GLN A 42 -45.50 36.89 19.92
CA GLN A 42 -44.56 35.79 20.02
C GLN A 42 -44.52 35.03 18.69
N GLY A 43 -43.31 34.80 18.19
CA GLY A 43 -43.10 33.97 17.02
C GLY A 43 -43.51 32.51 17.30
N PRO A 44 -43.86 31.74 16.25
CA PRO A 44 -44.13 30.33 16.41
C PRO A 44 -42.93 29.62 17.04
N GLN A 45 -43.20 28.67 17.95
CA GLN A 45 -42.15 27.87 18.57
C GLN A 45 -41.39 27.09 17.51
N THR A 46 -40.06 27.26 17.47
CA THR A 46 -39.22 26.51 16.55
C THR A 46 -39.38 25.00 16.82
N PRO A 47 -39.78 24.19 15.81
CA PRO A 47 -39.93 22.76 16.01
C PRO A 47 -38.58 22.12 16.39
N SER A 48 -38.63 21.15 17.28
CA SER A 48 -37.45 20.52 17.91
C SER A 48 -36.44 19.94 16.91
N HIS A 49 -36.91 19.44 15.77
CA HIS A 49 -36.05 18.87 14.72
C HIS A 49 -35.20 19.92 13.98
N LEU A 50 -35.58 21.21 14.01
CA LEU A 50 -34.75 22.31 13.50
C LEU A 50 -33.70 22.74 14.53
N GLN A 51 -34.00 22.60 15.82
CA GLN A 51 -33.06 22.88 16.90
C GLN A 51 -31.96 21.81 16.98
N LEU A 52 -32.32 20.55 16.70
CA LEU A 52 -31.42 19.40 16.77
C LEU A 52 -31.48 18.58 15.49
N ASN A 53 -30.42 18.67 14.68
CA ASN A 53 -30.24 17.86 13.47
C ASN A 53 -29.87 16.41 13.83
N LEU A 54 -30.83 15.63 14.32
CA LEU A 54 -30.62 14.27 14.84
C LEU A 54 -29.93 13.35 13.82
N LYS A 55 -30.34 13.41 12.54
CA LYS A 55 -29.74 12.62 11.46
C LYS A 55 -28.27 12.97 11.22
N ARG A 56 -27.92 14.26 11.31
CA ARG A 56 -26.52 14.70 11.18
C ARG A 56 -25.70 14.16 12.33
N MET A 57 -26.18 14.29 13.57
CA MET A 57 -25.50 13.76 14.75
C MET A 57 -25.32 12.24 14.67
N GLN A 58 -26.30 11.51 14.16
CA GLN A 58 -26.19 10.07 13.94
C GLN A 58 -25.08 9.74 12.94
N LEU A 59 -25.06 10.37 11.77
CA LEU A 59 -24.03 10.13 10.75
C LEU A 59 -22.62 10.48 11.25
N ASP A 60 -22.50 11.56 12.03
CA ASP A 60 -21.22 11.96 12.62
C ASP A 60 -20.74 10.93 13.66
N ARG A 61 -21.65 10.33 14.45
CA ARG A 61 -21.32 9.21 15.35
C ARG A 61 -20.90 7.95 14.59
N GLU A 62 -21.59 7.61 13.52
CA GLU A 62 -21.24 6.44 12.69
C GLU A 62 -19.86 6.61 12.05
N ARG A 63 -19.56 7.80 11.49
CA ARG A 63 -18.23 8.14 10.96
C ARG A 63 -17.15 8.07 12.03
N GLN A 64 -17.44 8.57 13.23
CA GLN A 64 -16.51 8.52 14.36
C GLN A 64 -16.21 7.08 14.77
N ALA A 65 -17.23 6.22 14.85
CA ALA A 65 -17.06 4.82 15.19
C ALA A 65 -16.19 4.06 14.17
N VAL A 66 -16.27 4.39 12.88
CA VAL A 66 -15.39 3.82 11.86
C VAL A 66 -13.94 4.24 12.09
N ARG A 67 -13.68 5.54 12.32
CA ARG A 67 -12.33 6.04 12.62
C ARG A 67 -11.73 5.36 13.86
N GLU A 68 -12.51 5.24 14.92
CA GLU A 68 -12.08 4.61 16.17
C GLU A 68 -11.74 3.12 15.98
N ARG A 69 -12.56 2.38 15.21
CA ARG A 69 -12.25 0.99 14.86
C ARG A 69 -10.94 0.87 14.08
N ASP A 70 -10.74 1.74 13.10
CA ASP A 70 -9.52 1.76 12.29
C ASP A 70 -8.29 2.12 13.13
N ASP A 71 -8.43 3.07 14.06
CA ASP A 71 -7.38 3.47 14.99
C ASP A 71 -7.04 2.36 15.99
N CYS A 72 -8.04 1.61 16.47
CA CYS A 72 -7.84 0.39 17.27
C CYS A 72 -7.07 -0.68 16.49
N VAL A 73 -7.44 -0.95 15.23
CA VAL A 73 -6.73 -1.93 14.40
C VAL A 73 -5.29 -1.47 14.12
N ARG A 74 -5.10 -0.19 13.81
CA ARG A 74 -3.77 0.38 13.54
C ARG A 74 -2.89 0.30 14.78
N SER A 75 -3.38 0.73 15.93
CA SER A 75 -2.64 0.67 17.19
C SER A 75 -2.31 -0.76 17.59
N ALA A 76 -3.24 -1.71 17.45
CA ALA A 76 -2.98 -3.12 17.71
C ALA A 76 -1.86 -3.70 16.82
N ARG A 77 -1.83 -3.32 15.53
CA ARG A 77 -0.74 -3.70 14.62
C ARG A 77 0.59 -3.06 15.01
N LEU A 78 0.60 -1.78 15.39
CA LEU A 78 1.82 -1.10 15.85
C LEU A 78 2.35 -1.76 17.12
N VAL A 79 1.49 -2.08 18.07
CA VAL A 79 1.86 -2.82 19.29
C VAL A 79 2.46 -4.18 18.94
N ALA A 80 1.84 -4.93 18.01
CA ALA A 80 2.38 -6.20 17.55
C ALA A 80 3.77 -6.05 16.90
N ILE A 81 3.98 -5.02 16.07
CA ILE A 81 5.30 -4.73 15.47
C ILE A 81 6.32 -4.39 16.54
N VAL A 82 6.00 -3.51 17.48
CA VAL A 82 6.88 -3.09 18.57
C VAL A 82 7.23 -4.27 19.50
N GLN A 83 6.26 -5.13 19.81
CA GLN A 83 6.47 -6.33 20.61
C GLN A 83 7.26 -7.40 19.85
N SER A 84 7.12 -7.48 18.53
CA SER A 84 7.94 -8.36 17.71
C SER A 84 9.39 -7.88 17.74
N ARG A 85 10.35 -8.77 18.03
CA ARG A 85 11.78 -8.46 18.11
C ARG A 85 12.43 -8.18 16.74
N GLY A 86 11.67 -7.66 15.77
CA GLY A 86 12.19 -7.23 14.47
C GLY A 86 12.56 -8.36 13.51
N ARG A 87 11.82 -9.48 13.50
CA ARG A 87 12.00 -10.50 12.46
C ARG A 87 11.40 -10.00 11.15
N VAL A 88 12.26 -9.46 10.29
CA VAL A 88 11.92 -9.19 8.88
C VAL A 88 11.94 -10.53 8.15
N ASP A 89 10.77 -11.10 7.92
CA ASP A 89 10.59 -12.22 7.00
C ASP A 89 10.66 -11.69 5.56
N ASN A 90 11.87 -11.54 5.03
CA ASN A 90 12.08 -11.14 3.63
C ASN A 90 11.54 -12.18 2.61
N TRP A 91 11.02 -13.32 3.09
CA TRP A 91 10.45 -14.37 2.25
C TRP A 91 8.99 -14.09 1.95
N ASN A 92 8.76 -12.99 1.24
CA ASN A 92 7.44 -12.67 0.77
C ASN A 92 7.11 -13.53 -0.46
N SER A 93 6.29 -14.56 -0.26
CA SER A 93 5.82 -15.44 -1.33
C SER A 93 4.74 -14.77 -2.18
N TYR A 94 5.09 -13.65 -2.83
CA TYR A 94 4.21 -13.05 -3.82
C TYR A 94 4.14 -13.95 -5.06
N SER A 95 2.93 -14.37 -5.43
CA SER A 95 2.70 -14.88 -6.78
C SER A 95 2.89 -13.72 -7.77
N VAL A 96 3.93 -13.75 -8.60
CA VAL A 96 4.13 -12.75 -9.65
C VAL A 96 2.99 -12.89 -10.68
N ARG A 97 1.95 -12.07 -10.53
CA ARG A 97 0.84 -12.00 -11.48
C ARG A 97 1.16 -10.96 -12.55
N SER A 98 1.73 -11.40 -13.68
CA SER A 98 1.83 -10.57 -14.87
C SER A 98 0.63 -10.82 -15.80
N LEU A 99 0.01 -9.75 -16.29
CA LEU A 99 -1.10 -9.82 -17.26
C LEU A 99 -0.72 -10.51 -18.58
N SER A 100 0.58 -10.69 -18.85
CA SER A 100 1.14 -11.34 -20.03
C SER A 100 1.54 -12.81 -19.81
N ASN A 101 1.35 -13.37 -18.61
CA ASN A 101 1.82 -14.73 -18.29
C ASN A 101 1.15 -15.78 -19.19
N GLU A 102 -0.15 -15.65 -19.43
CA GLU A 102 -0.89 -16.57 -20.28
C GLU A 102 -0.45 -16.50 -21.75
N ARG A 103 -0.25 -15.28 -22.27
CA ARG A 103 0.31 -15.08 -23.62
C ARG A 103 1.69 -15.72 -23.74
N ARG A 104 2.59 -15.45 -22.78
CA ARG A 104 3.94 -16.02 -22.74
C ARG A 104 3.92 -17.55 -22.65
N ARG A 105 2.99 -18.13 -21.89
CA ARG A 105 2.81 -19.59 -21.80
C ARG A 105 2.39 -20.21 -23.13
N ARG A 106 1.49 -19.56 -23.86
CA ARG A 106 1.06 -20.01 -25.20
C ARG A 106 2.20 -19.94 -26.21
N GLU A 107 2.96 -18.84 -26.22
CA GLU A 107 4.14 -18.68 -27.08
C GLU A 107 5.21 -19.75 -26.78
N LEU A 108 5.50 -20.02 -25.51
CA LEU A 108 6.43 -21.09 -25.11
C LEU A 108 5.96 -22.49 -25.53
N ALA A 109 4.66 -22.76 -25.45
CA ALA A 109 4.09 -24.03 -25.92
C ALA A 109 4.23 -24.19 -27.44
N GLN A 110 3.97 -23.11 -28.20
CA GLN A 110 4.15 -23.10 -29.67
C GLN A 110 5.60 -23.38 -30.05
N ILE A 111 6.55 -22.64 -29.45
CA ILE A 111 7.99 -22.85 -29.65
C ILE A 111 8.39 -24.29 -29.30
N GLY A 112 7.83 -24.86 -28.24
CA GLY A 112 8.08 -26.25 -27.84
C GLY A 112 7.68 -27.26 -28.92
N VAL A 113 6.48 -27.10 -29.50
CA VAL A 113 5.98 -27.97 -30.58
C VAL A 113 6.83 -27.81 -31.85
N GLU A 114 7.17 -26.58 -32.20
CA GLU A 114 8.02 -26.29 -33.37
C GLU A 114 9.41 -26.90 -33.22
N ASN A 115 10.03 -26.76 -32.04
CA ASN A 115 11.33 -27.35 -31.73
C ASN A 115 11.30 -28.88 -31.80
N GLN A 116 10.22 -29.52 -31.34
CA GLN A 116 10.05 -30.97 -31.48
C GLN A 116 9.95 -31.39 -32.95
N ARG A 117 9.20 -30.64 -33.78
CA ARG A 117 9.09 -30.88 -35.21
C ARG A 117 10.44 -30.72 -35.91
N LEU A 118 11.20 -29.67 -35.58
CA LEU A 118 12.54 -29.44 -36.11
C LEU A 118 13.50 -30.55 -35.70
N ALA A 119 13.51 -30.95 -34.43
CA ALA A 119 14.33 -32.06 -33.95
C ALA A 119 13.98 -33.38 -34.65
N GLY A 120 12.70 -33.65 -34.90
CA GLY A 120 12.25 -34.81 -35.68
C GLY A 120 12.79 -34.80 -37.12
N ARG A 121 12.73 -33.65 -37.79
CA ARG A 121 13.29 -33.48 -39.14
C ARG A 121 14.80 -33.68 -39.17
N LEU A 122 15.53 -33.07 -38.23
CA LEU A 122 16.98 -33.21 -38.13
C LEU A 122 17.41 -34.66 -37.85
N ARG A 123 16.61 -35.42 -37.10
CA ARG A 123 16.87 -36.85 -36.84
C ARG A 123 16.60 -37.73 -38.06
N GLN A 124 15.59 -37.40 -38.87
CA GLN A 124 15.22 -38.16 -40.07
C GLN A 124 16.13 -37.85 -41.25
N GLN A 125 16.68 -36.64 -41.31
CA GLN A 125 17.67 -36.28 -42.30
C GLN A 125 18.95 -37.07 -42.04
N GLN A 126 19.26 -38.02 -42.93
CA GLN A 126 20.54 -38.70 -42.92
C GLN A 126 21.62 -37.69 -43.30
N SER A 127 22.78 -37.75 -42.64
CA SER A 127 23.94 -36.98 -43.07
C SER A 127 24.41 -37.52 -44.42
N GLU A 128 24.32 -36.73 -45.49
CA GLU A 128 24.90 -37.06 -46.81
C GLU A 128 26.43 -37.16 -46.78
N TYR A 129 27.05 -36.71 -45.69
CA TYR A 129 28.47 -36.91 -45.44
C TYR A 129 28.72 -38.41 -45.23
N ALA A 130 29.17 -39.09 -46.28
CA ALA A 130 29.83 -40.38 -46.14
C ALA A 130 30.97 -40.18 -45.14
N ARG A 131 30.82 -40.75 -43.95
CA ARG A 131 31.87 -40.74 -42.93
C ARG A 131 32.94 -41.73 -43.40
N GLU A 132 33.68 -41.33 -44.43
CA GLU A 132 34.88 -42.04 -44.85
C GLU A 132 35.75 -42.20 -43.59
N PRO A 133 36.36 -43.38 -43.38
CA PRO A 133 37.22 -43.59 -42.24
C PRO A 133 38.25 -42.46 -42.24
N TRP A 134 38.40 -41.82 -41.07
CA TRP A 134 39.25 -40.64 -40.89
C TRP A 134 40.68 -40.90 -41.42
N GLU A 135 41.13 -42.16 -41.41
CA GLU A 135 42.36 -42.67 -42.01
C GLU A 135 42.47 -42.37 -43.52
N ARG A 136 41.39 -42.55 -44.29
CA ARG A 136 41.36 -42.27 -45.74
C ARG A 136 41.42 -40.77 -46.01
N VAL A 137 40.73 -39.98 -45.18
CA VAL A 137 40.78 -38.51 -45.22
C VAL A 137 42.19 -38.02 -44.84
N GLU A 138 42.85 -38.65 -43.86
CA GLU A 138 44.23 -38.35 -43.49
C GLU A 138 45.22 -38.68 -44.60
N LEU A 139 45.07 -39.83 -45.26
CA LEU A 139 45.91 -40.21 -46.40
C LEU A 139 45.78 -39.21 -47.56
N ILE A 140 44.56 -38.81 -47.91
CA ILE A 140 44.30 -37.79 -48.93
C ILE A 140 44.90 -36.44 -48.49
N ARG A 141 44.71 -36.07 -47.22
CA ARG A 141 45.25 -34.82 -46.64
C ARG A 141 46.78 -34.79 -46.63
N ASN A 142 47.43 -35.93 -46.41
CA ASN A 142 48.89 -36.08 -46.43
C ASN A 142 49.43 -36.11 -47.86
N GLY A 143 48.70 -36.70 -48.82
CA GLY A 143 49.07 -36.71 -50.23
C GLY A 143 48.94 -35.34 -50.92
N ILE A 144 48.01 -34.50 -50.48
CA ILE A 144 47.83 -33.11 -50.99
C ILE A 144 48.72 -32.11 -50.21
N ALA A 145 49.31 -32.53 -49.09
CA ALA A 145 50.17 -31.66 -48.30
C ALA A 145 51.51 -31.43 -49.02
N ARG A 146 51.84 -30.16 -49.25
CA ARG A 146 53.13 -29.73 -49.84
C ARG A 146 54.35 -30.06 -48.96
N TYR A 147 54.13 -30.30 -47.67
CA TYR A 147 55.17 -30.57 -46.69
C TYR A 147 54.81 -31.81 -45.85
N PRO A 148 55.78 -32.69 -45.55
CA PRO A 148 55.53 -33.89 -44.76
C PRO A 148 55.10 -33.50 -43.34
N ARG A 149 53.89 -33.92 -42.94
CA ARG A 149 53.39 -33.75 -41.59
C ARG A 149 53.73 -35.01 -40.79
N GLY A 150 54.66 -34.87 -39.85
CA GLY A 150 55.17 -36.02 -39.07
C GLY A 150 56.60 -35.86 -38.56
N LEU A 151 57.29 -34.75 -38.85
CA LEU A 151 58.54 -34.44 -38.17
C LEU A 151 58.23 -34.13 -36.70
N ARG A 152 58.56 -35.08 -35.81
CA ARG A 152 58.81 -34.80 -34.39
C ARG A 152 59.63 -33.51 -34.32
N ALA A 153 59.13 -32.54 -33.57
CA ALA A 153 59.92 -31.38 -33.20
C ALA A 153 61.26 -31.87 -32.61
N PRO A 154 62.41 -31.29 -33.01
CA PRO A 154 63.67 -31.64 -32.37
C PRO A 154 63.54 -31.36 -30.87
N GLN A 155 63.82 -32.38 -30.06
CA GLN A 155 64.00 -32.26 -28.62
C GLN A 155 64.89 -31.07 -28.29
N VAL A 156 64.32 -30.09 -27.61
CA VAL A 156 65.05 -28.97 -27.02
C VAL A 156 65.94 -29.55 -25.91
N THR A 157 67.21 -29.80 -26.22
CA THR A 157 68.25 -29.94 -25.21
C THR A 157 68.64 -28.53 -24.78
N GLY A 158 68.63 -28.32 -23.47
CA GLY A 158 68.49 -27.00 -22.86
C GLY A 158 69.67 -26.05 -23.05
N CYS A 159 69.41 -24.78 -22.78
CA CYS A 159 70.39 -23.84 -22.25
C CYS A 159 69.64 -22.79 -21.39
N GLN A 160 70.29 -22.44 -20.29
CA GLN A 160 69.82 -21.63 -19.18
C GLN A 160 69.60 -20.18 -19.58
N GLY A 161 68.65 -19.49 -18.93
CA GLY A 161 68.68 -18.04 -18.83
C GLY A 161 67.32 -17.35 -18.68
N GLY A 162 67.11 -16.72 -17.53
CA GLY A 162 66.41 -15.43 -17.47
C GLY A 162 64.90 -15.42 -17.20
N ARG A 163 64.58 -15.32 -15.90
CA ARG A 163 63.61 -14.40 -15.25
C ARG A 163 62.47 -13.81 -16.09
N GLY A 164 61.25 -13.89 -15.52
CA GLY A 164 60.30 -12.77 -15.63
C GLY A 164 58.85 -13.12 -15.91
N GLU A 165 58.11 -13.45 -14.83
CA GLU A 165 56.76 -12.97 -14.50
C GLU A 165 55.56 -13.03 -15.50
N LYS A 166 54.50 -13.72 -14.99
CA LYS A 166 53.03 -13.42 -15.05
C LYS A 166 52.35 -13.56 -16.42
N GLY A 167 51.53 -14.58 -16.73
CA GLY A 167 50.23 -15.03 -16.16
C GLY A 167 49.17 -15.04 -17.30
N PRO A 168 47.91 -15.53 -17.19
CA PRO A 168 47.31 -16.47 -16.24
C PRO A 168 46.90 -17.82 -16.90
N SER A 169 47.00 -18.92 -16.16
CA SER A 169 46.35 -20.19 -16.51
C SER A 169 44.89 -20.15 -16.07
N CYS A 170 44.01 -19.71 -16.96
CA CYS A 170 42.59 -20.04 -16.87
C CYS A 170 42.43 -21.48 -17.32
N LEU A 171 42.16 -22.40 -16.39
CA LEU A 171 41.34 -23.61 -16.57
C LEU A 171 41.32 -24.36 -15.23
N ALA A 172 40.43 -23.91 -14.35
CA ALA A 172 39.97 -24.73 -13.25
C ALA A 172 39.19 -25.92 -13.82
N PRO A 173 39.46 -27.17 -13.42
CA PRO A 173 38.52 -28.25 -13.62
C PRO A 173 37.34 -28.08 -12.66
N ALA A 174 36.12 -28.09 -13.20
CA ALA A 174 34.89 -28.07 -12.43
C ALA A 174 34.76 -29.35 -11.59
N PRO A 175 34.57 -29.27 -10.26
CA PRO A 175 34.19 -30.41 -9.45
C PRO A 175 32.67 -30.65 -9.56
N GLY A 176 32.31 -31.79 -10.15
CA GLY A 176 30.94 -32.30 -10.16
C GLY A 176 30.56 -32.89 -8.80
N ALA A 177 29.59 -32.25 -8.16
CA ALA A 177 28.52 -32.82 -7.31
C ALA A 177 28.90 -33.85 -6.22
N ALA A 178 29.13 -33.36 -5.01
CA ALA A 178 28.86 -34.10 -3.77
C ALA A 178 27.78 -33.37 -2.97
N TRP A 179 26.55 -33.86 -3.03
CA TRP A 179 25.47 -33.46 -2.12
C TRP A 179 25.57 -34.30 -0.85
N ALA A 180 25.99 -33.70 0.27
CA ALA A 180 25.72 -34.26 1.59
C ALA A 180 25.75 -33.17 2.69
N ARG A 181 24.55 -32.91 3.18
CA ARG A 181 24.11 -32.29 4.43
C ARG A 181 25.14 -32.24 5.58
N GLN A 182 25.27 -31.06 6.18
CA GLN A 182 25.55 -30.78 7.61
C GLN A 182 25.26 -29.28 7.79
N ARG A 183 24.12 -28.82 8.33
CA ARG A 183 23.66 -28.80 9.73
C ARG A 183 24.76 -28.53 10.75
N LEU A 184 25.05 -27.24 10.97
CA LEU A 184 25.52 -26.66 12.23
C LEU A 184 24.81 -25.29 12.34
N SER A 185 23.78 -25.08 13.15
CA SER A 185 23.81 -24.82 14.60
C SER A 185 25.01 -23.96 15.04
N ARG A 186 24.83 -22.63 15.10
CA ARG A 186 25.16 -21.79 16.28
C ARG A 186 24.94 -20.29 16.02
N CYS A 187 24.37 -19.67 17.05
CA CYS A 187 24.22 -18.26 17.39
C CYS A 187 23.26 -17.41 16.53
#